data_AF-A0A653VR41-F1
#
_entry.id   AF-A0A653VR41-F1
#
_cell.length_a   1.000
_cell.length_b   1.000
_cell.length_c   1.000
_cell.angle_alpha   90.00
_cell.angle_beta   90.00
_cell.angle_gamma   90.00
#
_symmetry.space_group_name_H-M   'P 1'
#
loop_
_entity.id
_entity.type
_entity.pdbx_description
1 polymer ?
#
loop_
_entity_poly.entity_id
_entity_poly.type
_entity_poly.pdbx_seq_one_letter_code
_entity_poly.pdbx_strand_id
1 'polypeptide(L)'
;MNTLPGADSAQNASANRRRWLIIGLIALAVLILLLVFAPVVLMLLCIPAFIVALIALITGGLRWARIRNRRVAGGLVGGTFVLFIIAAVVFSTSLPASTTDSITVSEESTPTISAEPELASFVGEACDADHLIMTQGADTLYCDDDGQGEFVWFTAADHDAAEAEAQKVAAEQAAAEKEAAEKAAAEKEAADKAAAEEAAQKAAAEKAAADKAAEEKAAADQAAQAESERRAEAEAERQAAREREAAPAPVPARAPEPAQAPASANYANCSEARAAGAAPVYRGDPGYSKKLDRDGDGVGCE
;
A
#
# COMPACT_ATOMS: atom_id res chain seq x y z
N MET A 1 -35.10 -40.37 -38.44
CA MET A 1 -33.67 -40.35 -38.06
C MET A 1 -33.63 -40.15 -36.55
N ASN A 2 -33.40 -41.23 -35.82
CA ASN A 2 -33.41 -41.26 -34.35
C ASN A 2 -32.06 -40.76 -33.83
N THR A 3 -32.06 -39.66 -33.08
CA THR A 3 -30.90 -39.19 -32.32
C THR A 3 -30.91 -39.86 -30.94
N LEU A 4 -29.82 -40.55 -30.61
CA LEU A 4 -29.61 -41.27 -29.35
C LEU A 4 -29.23 -40.30 -28.21
N PRO A 5 -30.02 -40.16 -27.14
CA PRO A 5 -29.76 -39.21 -26.04
C PRO A 5 -28.90 -39.84 -24.93
N GLY A 6 -27.68 -40.30 -25.25
CA GLY A 6 -26.87 -41.10 -24.31
C GLY A 6 -25.41 -40.71 -24.12
N ALA A 7 -24.80 -39.96 -25.05
CA ALA A 7 -23.34 -39.74 -25.04
C ALA A 7 -22.88 -38.58 -24.12
N ASP A 8 -23.69 -37.52 -24.00
CA ASP A 8 -23.29 -36.30 -23.28
C ASP A 8 -23.25 -36.48 -21.75
N SER A 9 -24.07 -37.40 -21.22
CA SER A 9 -24.18 -37.68 -19.78
C SER A 9 -22.91 -38.32 -19.21
N ALA A 10 -22.27 -39.20 -19.99
CA ALA A 10 -21.06 -39.91 -19.56
C ALA A 10 -19.81 -39.01 -19.61
N GLN A 11 -19.72 -38.13 -20.63
CA GLN A 11 -18.60 -37.19 -20.76
C GLN A 11 -18.60 -36.16 -19.64
N ASN A 12 -19.76 -35.59 -19.28
CA ASN A 12 -19.89 -34.63 -18.18
C ASN A 12 -19.53 -35.23 -16.80
N ALA A 13 -19.83 -36.51 -16.56
CA ALA A 13 -19.47 -37.18 -15.30
C ALA A 13 -17.95 -37.38 -15.15
N SER A 14 -17.23 -37.59 -16.25
CA SER A 14 -15.76 -37.72 -16.24
C SER A 14 -15.06 -36.36 -16.03
N ALA A 15 -15.60 -35.30 -16.63
CA ALA A 15 -15.08 -33.94 -16.48
C ALA A 15 -15.25 -33.42 -15.04
N ASN A 16 -16.41 -33.67 -14.42
CA ASN A 16 -16.63 -33.32 -13.02
C ASN A 16 -15.70 -34.09 -12.07
N ARG A 17 -15.46 -35.39 -12.29
CA ARG A 17 -14.51 -36.17 -11.46
C ARG A 17 -13.08 -35.62 -11.53
N ARG A 18 -12.60 -35.23 -12.72
CA ARG A 18 -11.28 -34.60 -12.87
C ARG A 18 -11.20 -33.25 -12.15
N ARG A 19 -12.26 -32.43 -12.21
CA ARG A 19 -12.34 -31.16 -11.46
C ARG A 19 -12.27 -31.38 -9.95
N TRP A 20 -13.00 -32.37 -9.42
CA TRP A 20 -12.95 -32.71 -7.99
C TRP A 20 -11.58 -33.23 -7.54
N LEU A 21 -10.88 -34.02 -8.37
CA LEU A 21 -9.51 -34.47 -8.07
C LEU A 21 -8.50 -33.31 -8.06
N ILE A 22 -8.61 -32.36 -9.00
CA ILE A 22 -7.74 -31.18 -9.04
C ILE A 22 -7.98 -30.29 -7.80
N ILE A 23 -9.24 -30.07 -7.43
CA ILE A 23 -9.58 -29.30 -6.21
C ILE A 23 -9.02 -30.02 -4.96
N GLY A 24 -9.13 -31.34 -4.89
CA GLY A 24 -8.57 -32.14 -3.79
C GLY A 24 -7.04 -32.04 -3.71
N LEU A 25 -6.34 -32.09 -4.84
CA LEU A 25 -4.88 -31.93 -4.88
C LEU A 25 -4.44 -30.52 -4.48
N ILE A 26 -5.14 -29.48 -4.93
CA ILE A 26 -4.86 -28.09 -4.52
C ILE A 26 -5.08 -27.93 -3.02
N ALA A 27 -6.19 -28.47 -2.48
CA ALA A 27 -6.45 -28.42 -1.04
C ALA A 27 -5.38 -29.15 -0.23
N LEU A 28 -4.91 -30.31 -0.69
CA LEU A 28 -3.82 -31.05 -0.05
C LEU A 28 -2.49 -30.28 -0.13
N ALA A 29 -2.17 -29.68 -1.28
CA ALA A 29 -0.97 -28.87 -1.44
C ALA A 29 -0.99 -27.63 -0.53
N VAL A 30 -2.15 -26.97 -0.40
CA VAL A 30 -2.34 -25.84 0.53
C VAL A 30 -2.23 -26.30 1.99
N LEU A 31 -2.75 -27.48 2.33
CA LEU A 31 -2.60 -28.05 3.67
C LEU A 31 -1.13 -28.35 4.01
N ILE A 32 -0.39 -28.95 3.07
CA ILE A 32 1.05 -29.22 3.24
C ILE A 32 1.83 -27.91 3.35
N LEU A 33 1.54 -26.92 2.50
CA LEU A 33 2.13 -25.58 2.57
C LEU A 33 1.88 -24.97 3.95
N LEU A 34 0.65 -25.03 4.46
CA LEU A 34 0.32 -24.56 5.81
C LEU A 34 1.07 -25.33 6.90
N LEU A 35 1.19 -26.65 6.80
CA LEU A 35 1.91 -27.45 7.79
C LEU A 35 3.42 -27.19 7.80
N VAL A 36 4.01 -26.82 6.67
CA VAL A 36 5.44 -26.47 6.56
C VAL A 36 5.70 -25.01 6.91
N PHE A 37 4.86 -24.09 6.43
CA PHE A 37 5.04 -22.66 6.70
C PHE A 37 4.56 -22.23 8.08
N ALA A 38 3.52 -22.85 8.67
CA ALA A 38 3.07 -22.50 10.01
C ALA A 38 4.16 -22.61 11.10
N PRO A 39 4.97 -23.69 11.19
CA PRO A 39 6.04 -23.75 12.17
C PRO A 39 7.16 -22.75 11.88
N VAL A 40 7.46 -22.47 10.61
CA VAL A 40 8.48 -21.47 10.22
C VAL A 40 8.02 -20.05 10.57
N VAL A 41 6.76 -19.71 10.29
CA VAL A 41 6.13 -18.43 10.66
C VAL A 41 6.05 -18.30 12.18
N LEU A 42 5.68 -19.37 12.89
CA LEU A 42 5.68 -19.39 14.36
C LEU A 42 7.09 -19.15 14.90
N MET A 43 8.11 -19.79 14.34
CA MET A 43 9.50 -19.56 14.72
C MET A 43 9.92 -18.10 14.46
N LEU A 44 9.61 -17.56 13.28
CA LEU A 44 9.89 -16.16 12.91
C LEU A 44 9.19 -15.14 13.82
N LEU A 45 8.03 -15.46 14.39
CA LEU A 45 7.35 -14.62 15.38
C LEU A 45 7.89 -14.80 16.80
N CYS A 46 8.32 -16.02 17.16
CA CYS A 46 8.88 -16.32 18.47
C CYS A 46 10.30 -15.75 18.66
N ILE A 47 11.14 -15.74 17.62
CA ILE A 47 12.51 -15.20 17.67
C ILE A 47 12.55 -13.72 18.13
N PRO A 48 11.83 -12.76 17.51
CA PRO A 48 11.86 -11.36 17.95
C PRO A 48 11.27 -11.19 19.35
N ALA A 49 10.23 -11.94 19.70
CA ALA A 49 9.66 -11.92 21.06
C ALA A 49 10.69 -12.39 22.11
N PHE A 50 11.47 -13.42 21.78
CA PHE A 50 12.55 -13.91 22.62
C PHE A 50 13.72 -12.93 22.73
N ILE A 51 14.13 -12.30 21.63
CA ILE A 51 15.15 -11.24 21.62
C ILE A 51 14.72 -10.07 22.52
N VAL A 52 13.47 -9.62 22.40
CA VAL A 52 12.93 -8.55 23.27
C VAL A 52 12.92 -8.98 24.74
N ALA A 53 12.57 -10.23 25.05
CA ALA A 53 12.60 -10.76 26.40
C ALA A 53 14.04 -10.88 26.98
N LEU A 54 15.03 -11.26 26.15
CA LEU A 54 16.44 -11.27 26.55
C LEU A 54 16.97 -9.86 26.81
N ILE A 55 16.67 -8.91 25.91
CA ILE A 55 17.05 -7.51 26.09
C ILE A 55 16.43 -6.95 27.37
N ALA A 56 15.17 -7.28 27.65
CA ALA A 56 14.47 -6.92 28.89
C ALA A 56 15.18 -7.42 30.15
N LEU A 57 15.70 -8.65 30.08
CA LEU A 57 16.38 -9.33 31.18
C LEU A 57 17.76 -8.70 31.43
N ILE A 58 18.54 -8.49 30.37
CA ILE A 58 19.90 -7.95 30.43
C ILE A 58 19.89 -6.48 30.87
N THR A 59 18.97 -5.68 30.33
CA THR A 59 18.90 -4.23 30.62
C THR A 59 18.23 -3.90 31.95
N GLY A 60 17.80 -4.90 32.72
CA GLY A 60 17.26 -4.71 34.07
C GLY A 60 15.86 -4.07 34.11
N GLY A 61 15.16 -3.94 32.97
CA GLY A 61 13.74 -3.62 32.91
C GLY A 61 13.34 -2.76 31.70
N LEU A 62 12.29 -3.16 31.00
CA LEU A 62 11.59 -2.30 30.03
C LEU A 62 10.93 -1.16 30.79
N ARG A 63 11.51 0.04 30.72
CA ARG A 63 10.99 1.26 31.37
C ARG A 63 9.58 1.66 30.91
N TRP A 64 9.07 1.05 29.82
CA TRP A 64 7.76 1.35 29.23
C TRP A 64 6.71 0.23 29.42
N ALA A 65 7.11 -0.99 29.81
CA ALA A 65 6.17 -2.11 30.02
C ALA A 65 5.91 -2.30 31.52
N ARG A 66 4.76 -1.82 32.00
CA ARG A 66 4.32 -1.88 33.40
C ARG A 66 3.92 -3.29 33.84
N ILE A 67 4.85 -4.25 33.74
CA ILE A 67 4.67 -5.61 34.25
C ILE A 67 5.10 -5.62 35.71
N ARG A 68 4.13 -5.79 36.62
CA ARG A 68 4.27 -5.57 38.07
C ARG A 68 5.01 -6.70 38.83
N ASN A 69 5.62 -7.69 38.16
CA ASN A 69 6.43 -8.68 38.89
C ASN A 69 7.46 -9.42 38.03
N ARG A 70 8.75 -9.34 38.40
CA ARG A 70 9.87 -10.01 37.72
C ARG A 70 9.79 -11.55 37.74
N ARG A 71 9.09 -12.11 38.72
CA ARG A 71 8.95 -13.58 38.87
C ARG A 71 8.05 -14.20 37.80
N VAL A 72 7.03 -13.48 37.34
CA VAL A 72 6.11 -13.97 36.29
C VAL A 72 6.77 -13.91 34.91
N ALA A 73 7.58 -12.87 34.66
CA ALA A 73 8.37 -12.74 33.43
C ALA A 73 9.42 -13.85 33.31
N GLY A 74 10.10 -14.21 34.42
CA GLY A 74 11.05 -15.33 34.42
C GLY A 74 10.40 -16.69 34.12
N GLY A 75 9.19 -16.93 34.62
CA GLY A 75 8.44 -18.16 34.35
C GLY A 75 8.03 -18.31 32.88
N LEU A 76 7.62 -17.23 32.22
CA LEU A 76 7.22 -17.26 30.81
C LEU A 76 8.42 -17.53 29.88
N VAL A 77 9.57 -16.91 30.16
CA VAL A 77 10.81 -17.09 29.38
C VAL A 77 11.42 -18.48 29.60
N GLY A 78 11.39 -18.99 30.84
CA GLY A 78 11.80 -20.35 31.13
C GLY A 78 10.92 -21.39 30.41
N GLY A 79 9.61 -21.17 30.38
CA GLY A 79 8.66 -22.05 29.68
C GLY A 79 8.89 -22.10 28.17
N THR A 80 9.14 -20.95 27.53
CA THR A 80 9.40 -20.90 26.08
C THR A 80 10.76 -21.48 25.71
N PHE A 81 11.80 -21.33 26.55
CA PHE A 81 13.11 -21.93 26.33
C PHE A 81 13.08 -23.46 26.42
N VAL A 82 12.37 -24.02 27.42
CA VAL A 82 12.20 -25.48 27.53
C VAL A 82 11.44 -26.04 26.33
N LEU A 83 10.38 -25.36 25.87
CA LEU A 83 9.62 -25.76 24.69
C LEU A 83 10.50 -25.76 23.42
N PHE A 84 11.38 -24.76 23.29
CA PHE A 84 12.32 -24.64 22.16
C PHE A 84 13.37 -25.77 22.16
N ILE A 85 13.94 -26.11 23.32
CA ILE A 85 14.88 -27.24 23.44
C ILE A 85 14.21 -28.57 23.11
N ILE A 86 12.97 -28.79 23.55
CA ILE A 86 12.21 -30.00 23.22
C ILE A 86 11.96 -30.08 21.71
N ALA A 87 11.59 -28.98 21.06
CA ALA A 87 11.38 -28.93 19.61
C ALA A 87 12.69 -29.17 18.83
N ALA A 88 13.83 -28.66 19.31
CA ALA A 88 15.14 -28.86 18.69
C ALA A 88 15.61 -30.33 18.76
N VAL A 89 15.39 -31.01 19.89
CA VAL A 89 15.77 -32.43 20.05
C VAL A 89 14.96 -33.35 19.14
N VAL A 90 13.66 -33.09 18.97
CA VAL A 90 12.79 -33.86 18.06
C VAL A 90 13.21 -33.70 16.60
N PHE A 91 13.75 -32.53 16.23
CA PHE A 91 14.27 -32.28 14.88
C PHE A 91 15.63 -32.95 14.61
N SER A 92 16.44 -33.20 15.65
CA SER A 92 17.73 -33.91 15.51
C SER A 92 17.58 -35.43 15.38
N THR A 93 16.43 -36.01 15.75
CA THR A 93 16.21 -37.46 15.70
C THR A 93 15.78 -38.02 14.33
N SER A 94 15.78 -37.21 13.27
CA SER A 94 15.36 -37.62 11.91
C SER A 94 16.51 -37.85 10.90
N LEU A 95 17.77 -37.99 11.37
CA LEU A 95 18.88 -38.44 10.52
C LEU A 95 19.17 -39.93 10.75
N PRO A 96 19.17 -40.77 9.69
CA PRO A 96 19.53 -42.18 9.82
C PRO A 96 21.04 -42.31 10.07
N ALA A 97 21.40 -42.89 11.22
CA ALA A 97 22.78 -43.27 11.53
C ALA A 97 23.14 -44.51 10.69
N SER A 98 24.14 -44.39 9.81
CA SER A 98 24.77 -45.54 9.16
C SER A 98 25.62 -46.29 10.18
N THR A 99 25.28 -47.55 10.41
CA THR A 99 26.02 -48.50 11.24
C THR A 99 27.26 -48.97 10.48
N THR A 100 28.45 -48.66 11.00
CA THR A 100 29.72 -49.24 10.53
C THR A 100 29.91 -50.60 11.21
N ASP A 101 29.70 -51.68 10.45
CA ASP A 101 30.09 -53.03 10.86
C ASP A 101 31.63 -53.15 10.86
N SER A 102 32.15 -53.67 11.96
CA SER A 102 33.56 -53.99 12.14
C SER A 102 33.82 -55.39 11.61
N ILE A 103 34.68 -55.55 10.60
CA ILE A 103 35.17 -56.87 10.16
C ILE A 103 36.62 -57.05 10.60
N THR A 104 36.79 -58.13 11.35
CA THR A 104 37.99 -58.64 11.98
C THR A 104 39.02 -59.14 10.94
N VAL A 105 40.27 -58.76 11.15
CA VAL A 105 41.48 -59.27 10.46
C VAL A 105 41.74 -60.73 10.85
N SER A 106 42.11 -61.56 9.89
CA SER A 106 42.84 -62.82 10.10
C SER A 106 43.88 -63.04 9.00
N GLU A 107 45.03 -63.49 9.47
CA GLU A 107 46.38 -63.51 8.90
C GLU A 107 46.68 -64.60 7.84
N GLU A 108 47.78 -64.34 7.11
CA GLU A 108 48.87 -65.27 6.72
C GLU A 108 48.74 -66.14 5.47
N SER A 109 49.62 -65.87 4.48
CA SER A 109 50.70 -66.79 4.06
C SER A 109 51.59 -66.19 2.95
N THR A 110 52.88 -66.06 3.25
CA THR A 110 53.98 -65.70 2.35
C THR A 110 54.23 -66.79 1.29
N PRO A 111 54.84 -66.47 0.13
CA PRO A 111 56.24 -66.90 -0.01
C PRO A 111 57.18 -65.91 -0.74
N THR A 112 58.41 -65.93 -0.23
CA THR A 112 59.69 -65.44 -0.77
C THR A 112 59.93 -65.76 -2.25
N ILE A 113 60.21 -64.74 -3.09
CA ILE A 113 61.21 -64.81 -4.17
C ILE A 113 61.94 -63.46 -4.30
N SER A 114 63.26 -63.55 -4.23
CA SER A 114 64.26 -62.50 -4.44
C SER A 114 64.38 -62.13 -5.93
N ALA A 115 63.78 -61.01 -6.30
CA ALA A 115 64.30 -60.08 -7.30
C ALA A 115 63.90 -58.70 -6.77
N GLU A 116 64.83 -57.76 -6.68
CA GLU A 116 64.53 -56.37 -6.31
C GLU A 116 63.47 -55.87 -7.31
N PRO A 117 62.20 -55.67 -6.89
CA PRO A 117 61.18 -55.24 -7.83
C PRO A 117 61.50 -53.79 -8.16
N GLU A 118 61.76 -53.51 -9.43
CA GLU A 118 61.78 -52.12 -9.90
C GLU A 118 60.40 -51.52 -9.61
N LEU A 119 60.37 -50.31 -9.03
CA LEU A 119 59.14 -49.58 -8.68
C LEU A 119 58.06 -49.62 -9.78
N ALA A 120 58.46 -49.74 -11.05
CA ALA A 120 57.55 -49.89 -12.18
C ALA A 120 56.53 -51.04 -12.05
N SER A 121 56.80 -52.10 -11.27
CA SER A 121 55.83 -53.19 -11.08
C SER A 121 54.66 -52.83 -10.18
N PHE A 122 54.82 -51.81 -9.33
CA PHE A 122 53.79 -51.39 -8.38
C PHE A 122 52.77 -50.40 -8.99
N VAL A 123 53.07 -49.82 -10.17
CA VAL A 123 52.13 -48.94 -10.88
C VAL A 123 50.88 -49.74 -11.26
N GLY A 124 49.71 -49.26 -10.86
CA GLY A 124 48.45 -49.97 -11.08
C GLY A 124 48.03 -50.92 -9.95
N GLU A 125 48.85 -51.13 -8.91
CA GLU A 125 48.47 -51.89 -7.72
C GLU A 125 47.71 -51.01 -6.72
N ALA A 126 46.77 -51.63 -5.98
CA ALA A 126 45.99 -50.95 -4.97
C ALA A 126 46.87 -50.49 -3.79
N CYS A 127 46.49 -49.37 -3.18
CA CYS A 127 47.13 -48.83 -2.00
C CYS A 127 46.11 -48.47 -0.91
N ASP A 128 46.58 -48.45 0.34
CA ASP A 128 45.70 -48.48 1.51
C ASP A 128 45.04 -47.13 1.84
N ALA A 129 45.63 -46.02 1.37
CA ALA A 129 45.17 -44.66 1.67
C ALA A 129 45.67 -43.66 0.62
N ASP A 130 44.98 -42.54 0.48
CA ASP A 130 45.35 -41.43 -0.39
C ASP A 130 46.68 -40.77 0.00
N HIS A 131 47.35 -40.15 -0.98
CA HIS A 131 48.57 -39.35 -0.79
C HIS A 131 49.75 -40.12 -0.18
N LEU A 132 49.76 -41.46 -0.26
CA LEU A 132 50.95 -42.23 0.08
C LEU A 132 52.03 -42.01 -0.99
N ILE A 133 53.28 -41.86 -0.56
CA ILE A 133 54.42 -41.61 -1.44
C ILE A 133 55.44 -42.72 -1.23
N MET A 134 55.83 -43.38 -2.31
CA MET A 134 56.86 -44.42 -2.30
C MET A 134 58.04 -43.99 -3.17
N THR A 135 59.25 -44.00 -2.61
CA THR A 135 60.48 -43.56 -3.29
C THR A 135 61.54 -44.66 -3.30
N GLN A 136 62.21 -44.88 -4.43
CA GLN A 136 63.32 -45.81 -4.58
C GLN A 136 64.32 -45.23 -5.59
N GLY A 137 65.51 -44.86 -5.13
CA GLY A 137 66.51 -44.22 -5.99
C GLY A 137 66.02 -42.86 -6.52
N ALA A 138 65.83 -42.75 -7.84
CA ALA A 138 65.36 -41.54 -8.51
C ALA A 138 63.84 -41.56 -8.80
N ASP A 139 63.17 -42.70 -8.62
CA ASP A 139 61.78 -42.88 -9.00
C ASP A 139 60.85 -42.67 -7.79
N THR A 140 59.70 -42.05 -8.04
CA THR A 140 58.66 -41.75 -7.04
C THR A 140 57.30 -42.16 -7.58
N LEU A 141 56.55 -42.91 -6.78
CA LEU A 141 55.15 -43.26 -7.02
C LEU A 141 54.26 -42.58 -5.99
N TYR A 142 53.08 -42.15 -6.44
CA TYR A 142 52.04 -41.53 -5.62
C TYR A 142 50.81 -42.42 -5.64
N CYS A 143 50.22 -42.64 -4.48
CA CYS A 143 48.95 -43.34 -4.36
C CYS A 143 47.82 -42.32 -4.45
N ASP A 144 47.03 -42.38 -5.53
CA ASP A 144 45.93 -41.47 -5.80
C ASP A 144 44.68 -42.23 -6.24
N ASP A 145 43.54 -41.54 -6.25
CA ASP A 145 42.26 -42.08 -6.71
C ASP A 145 42.27 -42.29 -8.24
N ASP A 146 41.82 -43.45 -8.69
CA ASP A 146 41.72 -43.80 -10.12
C ASP A 146 40.52 -43.16 -10.84
N GLY A 147 39.72 -42.35 -10.15
CA GLY A 147 38.47 -41.76 -10.61
C GLY A 147 37.25 -42.67 -10.42
N GLN A 148 37.42 -43.90 -9.93
CA GLN A 148 36.35 -44.85 -9.61
C GLN A 148 36.20 -45.10 -8.10
N GLY A 149 37.01 -44.43 -7.27
CA GLY A 149 37.00 -44.61 -5.83
C GLY A 149 37.97 -45.68 -5.32
N GLU A 150 38.89 -46.16 -6.16
CA GLU A 150 39.96 -47.08 -5.77
C GLU A 150 41.31 -46.36 -5.80
N PHE A 151 42.09 -46.51 -4.74
CA PHE A 151 43.41 -45.90 -4.63
C PHE A 151 44.46 -46.80 -5.27
N VAL A 152 45.21 -46.25 -6.22
CA VAL A 152 46.17 -47.00 -7.03
C VAL A 152 47.48 -46.22 -7.12
N TRP A 153 48.62 -46.92 -7.22
CA TRP A 153 49.91 -46.27 -7.43
C TRP A 153 50.08 -45.75 -8.86
N PHE A 154 50.36 -44.45 -8.98
CA PHE A 154 50.64 -43.71 -10.20
C PHE A 154 52.08 -43.20 -10.22
N THR A 155 52.61 -42.92 -11.42
CA THR A 155 53.91 -42.29 -11.56
C THR A 155 53.85 -40.81 -11.19
N ALA A 156 54.97 -40.21 -10.79
CA ALA A 156 55.06 -38.76 -10.56
C ALA A 156 54.53 -37.92 -11.73
N ALA A 157 54.77 -38.34 -12.97
CA ALA A 157 54.30 -37.61 -14.15
C ALA A 157 52.77 -37.69 -14.32
N ASP A 158 52.16 -38.84 -14.00
CA ASP A 158 50.71 -39.02 -14.09
C ASP A 158 49.99 -38.28 -12.93
N HIS A 159 50.57 -38.30 -11.74
CA HIS A 159 50.12 -37.51 -10.59
C HIS A 159 50.13 -36.00 -10.89
N ASP A 160 51.28 -35.47 -11.35
CA ASP A 160 51.41 -34.05 -11.69
C ASP A 160 50.44 -33.63 -12.81
N ALA A 161 50.17 -34.52 -13.77
CA ALA A 161 49.20 -34.28 -14.83
C ALA A 161 47.76 -34.25 -14.28
N ALA A 162 47.40 -35.19 -13.40
CA ALA A 162 46.10 -35.24 -12.75
C ALA A 162 45.86 -34.00 -11.86
N GLU A 163 46.86 -33.58 -11.09
CA GLU A 163 46.79 -32.34 -10.29
C GLU A 163 46.62 -31.10 -11.18
N ALA A 164 47.32 -31.02 -12.30
CA ALA A 164 47.20 -29.90 -13.23
C ALA A 164 45.80 -29.84 -13.88
N GLU A 165 45.20 -30.98 -14.22
CA GLU A 165 43.82 -31.06 -14.69
C GLU A 165 42.81 -30.68 -13.61
N ALA A 166 43.00 -31.18 -12.38
CA ALA A 166 42.17 -30.82 -11.24
C ALA A 166 42.22 -29.32 -10.93
N GLN A 167 43.40 -28.70 -11.00
CA GLN A 167 43.57 -27.25 -10.84
C GLN A 167 42.88 -26.47 -11.96
N LYS A 168 42.95 -26.95 -13.20
CA LYS A 168 42.26 -26.32 -14.33
C LYS A 168 40.74 -26.38 -14.15
N VAL A 169 40.21 -27.55 -13.75
CA VAL A 169 38.77 -27.72 -13.47
C VAL A 169 38.34 -26.84 -12.30
N ALA A 170 39.12 -26.77 -11.22
CA ALA A 170 38.85 -25.91 -10.08
C ALA A 170 38.87 -24.42 -10.47
N ALA A 171 39.80 -24.00 -11.34
CA ALA A 171 39.86 -22.63 -11.85
C ALA A 171 38.65 -22.28 -12.74
N GLU A 172 38.22 -23.20 -13.61
CA GLU A 172 37.02 -23.05 -14.44
C GLU A 172 35.75 -22.98 -13.57
N GLN A 173 35.64 -23.83 -12.55
CA GLN A 173 34.53 -23.82 -11.59
C GLN A 173 34.49 -22.52 -10.78
N ALA A 174 35.64 -22.04 -10.28
CA ALA A 174 35.73 -20.78 -9.56
C ALA A 174 35.36 -19.58 -10.45
N ALA A 175 35.74 -19.60 -11.73
CA ALA A 175 35.34 -18.58 -12.69
C ALA A 175 33.82 -18.60 -12.95
N ALA A 176 33.23 -19.79 -13.12
CA ALA A 176 31.80 -19.95 -13.32
C ALA A 176 30.98 -19.52 -12.08
N GLU A 177 31.44 -19.85 -10.87
CA GLU A 177 30.80 -19.43 -9.62
C GLU A 177 30.86 -17.91 -9.46
N LYS A 178 32.01 -17.29 -9.77
CA LYS A 178 32.16 -15.84 -9.76
C LYS A 178 31.22 -15.16 -10.75
N GLU A 179 31.09 -15.67 -11.97
CA GLU A 179 30.15 -15.14 -12.97
C GLU A 179 28.70 -15.28 -12.51
N ALA A 180 28.34 -16.42 -11.90
CA ALA A 180 27.01 -16.65 -11.34
C ALA A 180 26.71 -15.68 -10.18
N ALA A 181 27.68 -15.43 -9.29
CA ALA A 181 27.55 -14.48 -8.19
C ALA A 181 27.39 -13.03 -8.69
N GLU A 182 28.15 -12.63 -9.71
CA GLU A 182 28.02 -11.30 -10.34
C GLU A 182 26.66 -11.12 -11.02
N LYS A 183 26.16 -12.14 -11.74
CA LYS A 183 24.81 -12.13 -12.34
C LYS A 183 23.72 -12.05 -11.27
N ALA A 184 23.83 -12.81 -10.19
CA ALA A 184 22.86 -12.77 -9.08
C ALA A 184 22.88 -11.42 -8.36
N ALA A 185 24.05 -10.80 -8.19
CA ALA A 185 24.17 -9.46 -7.63
C ALA A 185 23.52 -8.40 -8.53
N ALA A 186 23.75 -8.46 -9.85
CA ALA A 186 23.15 -7.55 -10.81
C ALA A 186 21.62 -7.71 -10.89
N GLU A 187 21.10 -8.95 -10.85
CA GLU A 187 19.65 -9.20 -10.81
C GLU A 187 19.02 -8.66 -9.53
N LYS A 188 19.69 -8.85 -8.38
CA LYS A 188 19.23 -8.30 -7.11
C LYS A 188 19.22 -6.76 -7.12
N GLU A 189 20.26 -6.12 -7.66
CA GLU A 189 20.30 -4.66 -7.79
C GLU A 189 19.18 -4.15 -8.72
N ALA A 190 18.92 -4.84 -9.83
CA ALA A 190 17.83 -4.51 -10.73
C ALA A 190 16.45 -4.66 -10.06
N ALA A 191 16.25 -5.72 -9.28
CA ALA A 191 15.03 -5.94 -8.51
C ALA A 191 14.84 -4.89 -7.40
N ASP A 192 15.89 -4.57 -6.66
CA ASP A 192 15.88 -3.54 -5.61
C ASP A 192 15.53 -2.15 -6.21
N LYS A 193 16.07 -1.82 -7.40
CA LYS A 193 15.75 -0.58 -8.12
C LYS A 193 14.31 -0.56 -8.64
N ALA A 194 13.81 -1.67 -9.19
CA ALA A 194 12.43 -1.77 -9.65
C ALA A 194 11.44 -1.61 -8.49
N ALA A 195 11.72 -2.25 -7.35
CA ALA A 195 10.90 -2.12 -6.14
C ALA A 195 10.90 -0.68 -5.60
N ALA A 196 12.06 0.00 -5.62
CA ALA A 196 12.15 1.40 -5.20
C ALA A 196 11.34 2.33 -6.12
N GLU A 197 11.37 2.09 -7.44
CA GLU A 197 10.59 2.87 -8.41
C GLU A 197 9.08 2.64 -8.23
N GLU A 198 8.64 1.39 -8.04
CA GLU A 198 7.23 1.07 -7.75
C GLU A 198 6.75 1.74 -6.45
N ALA A 199 7.56 1.70 -5.39
CA ALA A 199 7.26 2.36 -4.13
C ALA A 199 7.13 3.89 -4.30
N ALA A 200 8.01 4.51 -5.09
CA ALA A 200 7.95 5.94 -5.38
C ALA A 200 6.69 6.30 -6.20
N GLN A 201 6.32 5.50 -7.20
CA GLN A 201 5.12 5.71 -8.00
C GLN A 201 3.85 5.57 -7.13
N LYS A 202 3.78 4.57 -6.26
CA LYS A 202 2.66 4.40 -5.34
C LYS A 202 2.53 5.58 -4.37
N ALA A 203 3.64 6.04 -3.78
CA ALA A 203 3.63 7.21 -2.90
C ALA A 203 3.18 8.49 -3.63
N ALA A 204 3.61 8.67 -4.89
CA ALA A 204 3.17 9.79 -5.72
C ALA A 204 1.67 9.71 -6.03
N ALA A 205 1.15 8.52 -6.36
CA ALA A 205 -0.27 8.30 -6.61
C ALA A 205 -1.14 8.55 -5.36
N GLU A 206 -0.70 8.07 -4.19
CA GLU A 206 -1.38 8.31 -2.91
C GLU A 206 -1.40 9.80 -2.57
N LYS A 207 -0.28 10.50 -2.76
CA LYS A 207 -0.22 11.96 -2.57
C LYS A 207 -1.16 12.70 -3.52
N ALA A 208 -1.17 12.34 -4.81
CA ALA A 208 -2.05 12.95 -5.80
C ALA A 208 -3.54 12.71 -5.47
N ALA A 209 -3.89 11.52 -4.98
CA ALA A 209 -5.24 11.21 -4.52
C ALA A 209 -5.63 12.02 -3.27
N ALA A 210 -4.71 12.19 -2.32
CA ALA A 210 -4.93 12.99 -1.13
C ALA A 210 -5.09 14.49 -1.45
N ASP A 211 -4.26 15.03 -2.35
CA ASP A 211 -4.34 16.42 -2.80
C ASP A 211 -5.69 16.68 -3.50
N LYS A 212 -6.12 15.79 -4.40
CA LYS A 212 -7.43 15.89 -5.07
C LYS A 212 -8.60 15.82 -4.08
N ALA A 213 -8.54 14.92 -3.11
CA ALA A 213 -9.57 14.82 -2.06
C ALA A 213 -9.63 16.09 -1.19
N ALA A 214 -8.48 16.70 -0.90
CA ALA A 214 -8.41 17.96 -0.17
C ALA A 214 -9.01 19.12 -0.97
N GLU A 215 -8.73 19.19 -2.28
CA GLU A 215 -9.34 20.20 -3.18
C GLU A 215 -10.86 20.03 -3.29
N GLU A 216 -11.36 18.79 -3.47
CA GLU A 216 -12.80 18.51 -3.52
C GLU A 216 -13.49 18.90 -2.20
N LYS A 217 -12.86 18.59 -1.05
CA LYS A 217 -13.39 19.01 0.26
C LYS A 217 -13.39 20.54 0.40
N ALA A 218 -12.32 21.21 -0.01
CA ALA A 218 -12.26 22.67 0.04
C ALA A 218 -13.33 23.32 -0.85
N ALA A 219 -13.57 22.77 -2.05
CA ALA A 219 -14.63 23.23 -2.94
C ALA A 219 -16.03 22.98 -2.33
N ALA A 220 -16.26 21.84 -1.69
CA ALA A 220 -17.51 21.55 -1.00
C ALA A 220 -17.75 22.48 0.20
N ASP A 221 -16.72 22.76 0.99
CA ASP A 221 -16.80 23.68 2.13
C ASP A 221 -17.12 25.12 1.65
N GLN A 222 -16.48 25.59 0.56
CA GLN A 222 -16.79 26.88 -0.06
C GLN A 222 -18.21 26.94 -0.61
N ALA A 223 -18.69 25.89 -1.26
CA ALA A 223 -20.06 25.82 -1.77
C ALA A 223 -21.09 25.87 -0.64
N ALA A 224 -20.83 25.16 0.47
CA ALA A 224 -21.67 25.20 1.67
C ALA A 224 -21.70 26.58 2.31
N GLN A 225 -20.55 27.26 2.40
CA GLN A 225 -20.49 28.63 2.90
C GLN A 225 -21.27 29.60 2.01
N ALA A 226 -21.08 29.55 0.69
CA ALA A 226 -21.80 30.39 -0.27
C ALA A 226 -23.32 30.14 -0.25
N GLU A 227 -23.75 28.90 0.03
CA GLU A 227 -25.17 28.61 0.28
C GLU A 227 -25.67 29.24 1.59
N SER A 228 -24.89 29.14 2.68
CA SER A 228 -25.26 29.76 3.95
C SER A 228 -25.41 31.29 3.84
N GLU A 229 -24.52 31.94 3.10
CA GLU A 229 -24.54 33.39 2.88
C GLU A 229 -25.77 33.81 2.08
N ARG A 230 -26.10 33.10 0.99
CA ARG A 230 -27.33 33.34 0.22
C ARG A 230 -28.60 33.14 1.03
N ARG A 231 -28.62 32.15 1.93
CA ARG A 231 -29.76 31.93 2.85
C ARG A 231 -29.90 33.09 3.84
N ALA A 232 -28.80 33.55 4.43
CA ALA A 232 -28.80 34.69 5.35
C ALA A 232 -29.28 35.97 4.65
N GLU A 233 -28.84 36.22 3.41
CA GLU A 233 -29.27 37.37 2.62
C GLU A 233 -30.77 37.31 2.28
N ALA A 234 -31.26 36.14 1.87
CA ALA A 234 -32.69 35.93 1.61
C ALA A 234 -33.55 36.10 2.88
N GLU A 235 -33.04 35.70 4.05
CA GLU A 235 -33.73 35.93 5.32
C GLU A 235 -33.75 37.41 5.70
N ALA A 236 -32.64 38.14 5.50
CA ALA A 236 -32.57 39.58 5.72
C ALA A 236 -33.54 40.35 4.80
N GLU A 237 -33.63 39.97 3.53
CA GLU A 237 -34.58 40.58 2.57
C GLU A 237 -36.03 40.34 3.00
N ARG A 238 -36.36 39.11 3.44
CA ARG A 238 -37.69 38.79 3.99
C ARG A 238 -38.02 39.59 5.24
N GLN A 239 -37.05 39.82 6.12
CA GLN A 239 -37.24 40.65 7.30
C GLN A 239 -37.49 42.12 6.91
N ALA A 240 -36.70 42.67 6.00
CA ALA A 240 -36.88 44.03 5.50
C ALA A 240 -38.24 44.21 4.80
N ALA A 241 -38.72 43.22 4.05
CA ALA A 241 -40.04 43.24 3.44
C ALA A 241 -41.16 43.26 4.50
N ARG A 242 -41.06 42.44 5.56
CA ARG A 242 -42.01 42.45 6.68
C ARG A 242 -42.03 43.79 7.42
N GLU A 243 -40.87 44.41 7.61
CA GLU A 243 -40.77 45.72 8.25
C GLU A 243 -41.42 46.83 7.39
N ARG A 244 -41.23 46.78 6.06
CA ARG A 244 -41.92 47.70 5.14
C ARG A 244 -43.44 47.53 5.15
N GLU A 245 -43.94 46.30 5.27
CA GLU A 245 -45.38 46.03 5.38
C GLU A 245 -45.96 46.48 6.73
N ALA A 246 -45.18 46.38 7.81
CA ALA A 246 -45.57 46.84 9.15
C ALA A 246 -45.48 48.37 9.33
N ALA A 247 -44.85 49.10 8.41
CA ALA A 247 -44.73 50.55 8.49
C ALA A 247 -46.11 51.22 8.37
N PRO A 248 -46.48 52.14 9.28
CA PRO A 248 -47.77 52.82 9.22
C PRO A 248 -47.90 53.62 7.92
N ALA A 249 -49.09 53.56 7.31
CA ALA A 249 -49.37 54.27 6.06
C ALA A 249 -48.97 55.75 6.19
N PRO A 250 -48.32 56.35 5.18
CA PRO A 250 -47.97 57.75 5.21
C PRO A 250 -49.26 58.54 5.44
N VAL A 251 -49.33 59.23 6.58
CA VAL A 251 -50.47 60.09 6.92
C VAL A 251 -50.60 61.07 5.76
N PRO A 252 -51.75 61.15 5.07
CA PRO A 252 -51.91 62.04 3.95
C PRO A 252 -51.51 63.44 4.41
N ALA A 253 -50.50 64.01 3.74
CA ALA A 253 -50.13 65.40 3.96
C ALA A 253 -51.42 66.21 3.84
N ARG A 254 -51.79 66.91 4.92
CA ARG A 254 -53.02 67.69 5.02
C ARG A 254 -53.09 68.57 3.78
N ALA A 255 -54.11 68.35 2.94
CA ALA A 255 -54.37 69.20 1.79
C ALA A 255 -54.35 70.66 2.28
N PRO A 256 -53.70 71.60 1.56
CA PRO A 256 -53.73 72.99 1.94
C PRO A 256 -55.18 73.40 2.14
N GLU A 257 -55.48 73.91 3.33
CA GLU A 257 -56.79 74.39 3.71
C GLU A 257 -57.28 75.35 2.61
N PRO A 258 -58.47 75.14 2.01
CA PRO A 258 -58.96 76.06 0.99
C PRO A 258 -59.04 77.44 1.63
N ALA A 259 -58.25 78.37 1.10
CA ALA A 259 -58.34 79.77 1.44
C ALA A 259 -59.82 80.18 1.31
N GLN A 260 -60.36 80.75 2.38
CA GLN A 260 -61.74 81.21 2.43
C GLN A 260 -62.03 82.05 1.19
N ALA A 261 -62.94 81.58 0.34
CA ALA A 261 -63.43 82.39 -0.77
C ALA A 261 -64.02 83.69 -0.18
N PRO A 262 -63.65 84.88 -0.71
CA PRO A 262 -64.16 86.13 -0.17
C PRO A 262 -65.69 86.13 -0.25
N ALA A 263 -66.35 86.44 0.87
CA ALA A 263 -67.79 86.59 0.95
C ALA A 263 -68.26 87.59 -0.13
N SER A 264 -69.03 87.12 -1.11
CA SER A 264 -69.79 87.88 -2.13
C SER A 264 -69.37 89.35 -2.29
N ALA A 265 -68.27 89.61 -3.02
CA ALA A 265 -67.79 90.97 -3.29
C ALA A 265 -68.60 91.58 -4.44
N ASN A 266 -69.60 92.41 -4.15
CA ASN A 266 -70.30 93.17 -5.19
C ASN A 266 -69.49 94.40 -5.60
N TYR A 267 -68.97 94.43 -6.83
CA TYR A 267 -68.24 95.60 -7.35
C TYR A 267 -69.19 96.62 -7.97
N ALA A 268 -69.00 97.90 -7.67
CA ALA A 268 -69.80 98.97 -8.27
C ALA A 268 -69.44 99.20 -9.76
N ASN A 269 -68.19 98.95 -10.13
CA ASN A 269 -67.66 99.10 -11.50
C ASN A 269 -66.39 98.27 -11.74
N CYS A 270 -65.95 98.18 -12.99
CA CYS A 270 -64.79 97.39 -13.38
C CYS A 270 -63.43 97.91 -12.89
N SER A 271 -63.32 99.18 -12.56
CA SER A 271 -62.08 99.72 -11.97
C SER A 271 -61.88 99.19 -10.56
N GLU A 272 -62.97 99.07 -9.79
CA GLU A 272 -62.95 98.48 -8.45
C GLU A 272 -62.61 96.99 -8.50
N ALA A 273 -63.22 96.23 -9.43
CA ALA A 273 -62.92 94.81 -9.63
C ALA A 273 -61.44 94.58 -10.03
N ARG A 274 -60.87 95.41 -10.91
CA ARG A 274 -59.43 95.35 -11.26
C ARG A 274 -58.53 95.73 -10.09
N ALA A 275 -58.88 96.77 -9.34
CA ALA A 275 -58.11 97.20 -8.16
C ALA A 275 -58.08 96.13 -7.06
N ALA A 276 -59.17 95.37 -6.92
CA ALA A 276 -59.26 94.21 -6.04
C ALA A 276 -58.57 92.95 -6.60
N GLY A 277 -58.03 92.99 -7.83
CA GLY A 277 -57.41 91.84 -8.49
C GLY A 277 -58.39 90.75 -8.91
N ALA A 278 -59.68 91.08 -9.01
CA ALA A 278 -60.76 90.13 -9.29
C ALA A 278 -61.20 90.09 -10.76
N ALA A 279 -60.65 90.94 -11.62
CA ALA A 279 -60.94 90.91 -13.06
C ALA A 279 -59.98 89.97 -13.81
N PRO A 280 -60.44 89.20 -14.82
CA PRO A 280 -61.80 89.14 -15.35
C PRO A 280 -62.76 88.44 -14.39
N VAL A 281 -64.00 88.94 -14.26
CA VAL A 281 -65.02 88.37 -13.37
C VAL A 281 -65.97 87.49 -14.19
N TYR A 282 -66.01 86.19 -13.96
CA TYR A 282 -66.80 85.27 -14.79
C TYR A 282 -68.23 85.09 -14.28
N ARG A 283 -69.16 84.76 -15.19
CA ARG A 283 -70.53 84.42 -14.85
C ARG A 283 -70.56 83.23 -13.89
N GLY A 284 -70.99 83.47 -12.66
CA GLY A 284 -71.01 82.48 -11.57
C GLY A 284 -70.06 82.83 -10.43
N ASP A 285 -69.09 83.72 -10.67
CA ASP A 285 -68.17 84.18 -9.63
C ASP A 285 -68.88 85.09 -8.60
N PRO A 286 -68.47 85.02 -7.33
CA PRO A 286 -68.95 85.92 -6.27
C PRO A 286 -68.50 87.36 -6.56
N GLY A 287 -69.34 88.09 -7.30
CA GLY A 287 -69.10 89.47 -7.72
C GLY A 287 -69.43 89.77 -9.17
N TYR A 288 -69.78 88.76 -9.96
CA TYR A 288 -70.33 88.98 -11.29
C TYR A 288 -71.68 89.68 -11.22
N SER A 289 -71.82 90.75 -12.00
CA SER A 289 -73.11 91.33 -12.29
C SER A 289 -73.19 91.70 -13.76
N LYS A 290 -74.39 91.61 -14.34
CA LYS A 290 -74.65 92.00 -15.75
C LYS A 290 -74.28 93.46 -16.06
N LYS A 291 -74.03 94.30 -15.05
CA LYS A 291 -73.58 95.69 -15.22
C LYS A 291 -72.08 95.81 -15.52
N LEU A 292 -71.30 94.78 -15.19
CA LEU A 292 -69.85 94.70 -15.40
C LEU A 292 -69.48 94.05 -16.73
N ASP A 293 -70.42 93.30 -17.30
CA ASP A 293 -70.35 92.58 -18.57
C ASP A 293 -71.07 93.40 -19.65
N ARG A 294 -70.30 94.24 -20.36
CA ARG A 294 -70.86 95.26 -21.26
C ARG A 294 -71.46 94.66 -22.53
N ASP A 295 -70.92 93.55 -23.01
CA ASP A 295 -71.32 92.86 -24.24
C ASP A 295 -72.17 91.60 -23.97
N GLY A 296 -72.20 91.10 -22.73
CA GLY A 296 -73.11 90.07 -22.25
C GLY A 296 -72.60 88.63 -22.45
N ASP A 297 -71.31 88.48 -22.75
CA ASP A 297 -70.69 87.19 -23.13
C ASP A 297 -70.44 86.27 -21.92
N GLY A 298 -70.58 86.80 -20.70
CA GLY A 298 -70.33 86.08 -19.45
C GLY A 298 -68.97 86.39 -18.81
N VAL A 299 -68.20 87.34 -19.34
CA VAL A 299 -66.92 87.81 -18.80
C VAL A 299 -67.02 89.30 -18.49
N GLY A 300 -67.14 89.63 -17.21
CA GLY A 300 -67.13 91.00 -16.73
C GLY A 300 -65.72 91.58 -16.69
N CYS A 301 -65.59 92.86 -17.07
CA CYS A 301 -64.38 93.67 -16.87
C CYS A 301 -63.12 93.22 -17.63
N GLU A 302 -63.30 92.69 -18.84
CA GLU A 302 -62.24 92.63 -19.87
C GLU A 302 -61.55 93.98 -20.13
#